data_AF-A6R4T8-F1
#
_entry.id   AF-A6R4T8-F1
#
_cell.length_a   1.000
_cell.length_b   1.000
_cell.length_c   1.000
_cell.angle_alpha   90.00
_cell.angle_beta   90.00
_cell.angle_gamma   90.00
#
_symmetry.space_group_name_H-M   'P 1'
#
loop_
_entity.id
_entity.type
_entity.pdbx_description
1 polymer ?
#
loop_
_entity_poly.entity_id
_entity_poly.type
_entity_poly.pdbx_seq_one_letter_code
_entity_poly.pdbx_strand_id
1 'polypeptide(L)'
;MFPTGEKSKEQELQNLIQNAGEYPHHNPGFYGVLPSLSKIVKLCLENGKAIANLEELENEALKQFKELEKPDFEFLHVALVRRQGQRLYSNIKSLGMLLDWSFTETGVNLILWNGQYGARAATTTEAMHWLFPEIPHIQYACTKCFVEFGNKKEWIRHENTEHFQMQAWRCPKILDLNFCPDDPAKALSTNSSENECARCFDRKDKLQKHLCSEHGYREANVKAVVSASEIGRNGQGQNSWTERFDHIEKHFQIGRKIGDWLLPDGNKTC
;
A
#
# COMPACT_ATOMS: atom_id res chain seq x y z
N MET A 1 -29.39 28.94 -19.40
CA MET A 1 -28.56 29.98 -20.06
C MET A 1 -27.39 30.23 -19.13
N PHE A 2 -26.21 29.69 -19.43
CA PHE A 2 -25.02 29.86 -18.60
C PHE A 2 -24.44 31.27 -18.79
N PRO A 3 -23.87 31.91 -17.76
CA PRO A 3 -23.30 33.25 -17.91
C PRO A 3 -22.08 33.18 -18.83
N THR A 4 -22.16 33.83 -19.99
CA THR A 4 -21.14 33.85 -21.05
C THR A 4 -20.01 34.84 -20.77
N GLY A 5 -19.61 35.04 -19.51
CA GLY A 5 -18.62 36.06 -19.11
C GLY A 5 -17.48 35.56 -18.23
N GLU A 6 -17.56 34.35 -17.67
CA GLU A 6 -16.49 33.76 -16.87
C GLU A 6 -15.49 33.07 -17.81
N LYS A 7 -14.21 33.48 -17.76
CA LYS A 7 -13.15 32.65 -18.31
C LYS A 7 -13.21 31.31 -17.57
N SER A 8 -13.33 30.21 -18.31
CA SER A 8 -13.24 28.87 -17.72
C SER A 8 -11.94 28.77 -16.91
N LYS A 9 -11.98 28.19 -15.70
CA LYS A 9 -10.78 28.00 -14.86
C LYS A 9 -9.65 27.28 -15.61
N GLU A 10 -9.99 26.47 -16.60
CA GLU A 10 -9.06 25.83 -17.53
C GLU A 10 -8.25 26.85 -18.35
N GLN A 11 -8.91 27.87 -18.90
CA GLN A 11 -8.27 28.93 -19.67
C GLN A 11 -7.31 29.75 -18.80
N GLU A 12 -7.67 29.98 -17.53
CA GLU A 12 -6.83 30.69 -16.57
C GLU A 12 -5.57 29.87 -16.24
N LEU A 13 -5.71 28.57 -16.01
CA LEU A 13 -4.58 27.68 -15.75
C LEU A 13 -3.66 27.56 -16.97
N GLN A 14 -4.22 27.46 -18.18
CA GLN A 14 -3.43 27.45 -19.41
C GLN A 14 -2.63 28.75 -19.60
N ASN A 15 -3.21 29.90 -19.27
CA ASN A 15 -2.50 31.19 -19.29
C ASN A 15 -1.37 31.23 -18.25
N LEU A 16 -1.56 30.66 -17.06
CA LEU A 16 -0.51 30.58 -16.04
C LEU A 16 0.67 29.73 -16.51
N ILE A 17 0.42 28.59 -17.15
CA ILE A 17 1.47 27.74 -17.72
C ILE A 17 2.28 28.52 -18.77
N GLN A 18 1.60 29.21 -19.69
CA GLN A 18 2.24 30.01 -20.73
C GLN A 18 3.08 31.17 -20.17
N ASN A 19 2.68 31.74 -19.03
CA ASN A 19 3.40 32.82 -18.36
C ASN A 19 4.34 32.31 -17.23
N ALA A 20 4.74 31.05 -17.25
CA ALA A 20 5.66 30.46 -16.26
C ALA A 20 5.23 30.65 -14.78
N GLY A 21 3.92 30.65 -14.52
CA GLY A 21 3.36 30.86 -13.19
C GLY A 21 3.30 32.33 -12.76
N GLU A 22 3.70 33.28 -13.61
CA GLU A 22 3.49 34.70 -13.38
C GLU A 22 2.01 35.04 -13.52
N TYR A 23 1.44 35.60 -12.45
CA TYR A 23 0.05 35.99 -12.40
C TYR A 23 -0.09 37.40 -13.00
N PRO A 24 -0.79 37.60 -14.13
CA PRO A 24 -1.01 38.93 -14.67
C PRO A 24 -1.80 39.75 -13.64
N HIS A 25 -1.38 41.00 -13.37
CA HIS A 25 -1.99 41.90 -12.38
C HIS A 25 -3.41 42.40 -12.72
N HIS A 26 -4.26 41.54 -13.30
CA HIS A 26 -5.69 41.80 -13.48
C HIS A 26 -6.48 41.09 -12.39
N ASN A 27 -7.07 41.89 -11.49
CA ASN A 27 -8.13 41.48 -10.56
C ASN A 27 -9.32 40.90 -11.35
N PRO A 28 -9.96 39.75 -10.98
CA PRO A 28 -11.21 39.81 -10.20
C PRO A 28 -11.69 38.52 -9.46
N GLY A 29 -12.57 38.68 -8.46
CA GLY A 29 -13.74 37.81 -8.25
C GLY A 29 -13.60 36.50 -7.44
N PHE A 30 -12.56 35.69 -7.65
CA PHE A 30 -12.45 34.36 -7.03
C PHE A 30 -11.32 34.31 -5.99
N TYR A 31 -11.63 34.80 -4.79
CA TYR A 31 -10.73 34.78 -3.63
C TYR A 31 -10.44 33.33 -3.21
N GLY A 32 -9.35 32.75 -3.71
CA GLY A 32 -8.75 31.53 -3.15
C GLY A 32 -8.19 30.51 -4.15
N VAL A 33 -8.64 30.50 -5.40
CA VAL A 33 -8.27 29.46 -6.37
C VAL A 33 -6.98 29.79 -7.14
N LEU A 34 -6.85 31.03 -7.60
CA LEU A 34 -5.75 31.46 -8.48
C LEU A 34 -4.37 31.53 -7.81
N PRO A 35 -4.24 31.99 -6.55
CA PRO A 35 -2.96 31.93 -5.84
C PRO A 35 -2.43 30.49 -5.68
N SER A 36 -3.33 29.52 -5.45
CA SER A 36 -2.98 28.10 -5.38
C SER A 36 -2.49 27.57 -6.73
N LEU A 37 -3.17 27.91 -7.83
CA LEU A 37 -2.79 27.49 -9.19
C LEU A 37 -1.42 28.05 -9.63
N SER A 38 -1.13 29.32 -9.34
CA SER A 38 0.19 29.91 -9.62
C SER A 38 1.31 29.21 -8.85
N LYS A 39 1.08 28.87 -7.57
CA LYS A 39 2.03 28.15 -6.73
C LYS A 39 2.34 26.75 -7.28
N ILE A 40 1.33 26.04 -7.78
CA ILE A 40 1.49 24.71 -8.37
C ILE A 40 2.37 24.76 -9.62
N VAL A 41 2.06 25.68 -10.55
CA VAL A 41 2.83 25.83 -11.79
C VAL A 41 4.29 26.17 -11.47
N LYS A 42 4.54 27.05 -10.50
CA LYS A 42 5.90 27.38 -10.04
C LYS A 42 6.64 26.18 -9.46
N LEU A 43 6.03 25.43 -8.54
CA LEU A 43 6.60 24.22 -7.95
C LEU A 43 7.03 23.21 -9.03
N CYS A 44 6.20 23.01 -10.06
CA CYS A 44 6.54 22.08 -11.11
C CYS A 44 7.66 22.60 -12.05
N LEU A 45 7.74 23.91 -12.30
CA LEU A 45 8.81 24.53 -13.08
C LEU A 45 10.16 24.57 -12.33
N GLU A 46 10.15 24.82 -11.02
CA GLU A 46 11.33 24.84 -10.14
C GLU A 46 12.01 23.47 -10.05
N ASN A 47 11.24 22.39 -10.20
CA ASN A 47 11.77 21.01 -10.28
C ASN A 47 12.46 20.69 -11.62
N GLY A 48 12.68 21.70 -12.49
CA GLY A 48 13.45 21.57 -13.73
C GLY A 48 12.72 20.85 -14.87
N LYS A 49 11.40 20.66 -14.76
CA LYS A 49 10.57 20.02 -15.79
C LYS A 49 9.89 21.09 -16.64
N ALA A 50 10.11 21.04 -17.95
CA ALA A 50 9.34 21.86 -18.89
C ALA A 50 7.90 21.35 -18.92
N ILE A 51 6.94 22.22 -18.57
CA ILE A 51 5.51 21.97 -18.71
C ILE A 51 4.99 22.91 -19.79
N ALA A 52 4.61 22.35 -20.93
CA ALA A 52 4.13 23.10 -22.08
C ALA A 52 2.60 23.24 -22.11
N ASN A 53 1.87 22.35 -21.45
CA ASN A 53 0.41 22.29 -21.50
C ASN A 53 -0.21 21.68 -20.22
N LEU A 54 -1.54 21.83 -20.12
CA LEU A 54 -2.37 21.29 -19.03
C LEU A 54 -2.26 19.76 -18.85
N GLU A 55 -2.02 19.02 -19.92
CA GLU A 55 -1.92 17.55 -19.88
C GLU A 55 -0.63 17.09 -19.23
N GLU A 56 0.49 17.72 -19.55
CA GLU A 56 1.77 17.47 -18.90
C GLU A 56 1.72 17.84 -17.40
N LEU A 57 1.06 18.95 -17.06
CA LEU A 57 0.86 19.35 -15.66
C LEU A 57 0.06 18.31 -14.87
N GLU A 58 -1.01 17.80 -15.47
CA GLU A 58 -1.85 16.77 -14.87
C GLU A 58 -1.12 15.42 -14.73
N ASN A 59 -0.40 14.98 -15.77
CA ASN A 59 0.37 13.75 -15.74
C ASN A 59 1.45 13.78 -14.65
N GLU A 60 2.08 14.93 -14.45
CA GLU A 60 3.04 15.13 -13.38
C GLU A 60 2.36 15.11 -12.01
N ALA A 61 1.20 15.76 -11.86
CA ALA A 61 0.40 15.72 -10.64
C ALA A 61 0.00 14.28 -10.28
N LEU A 62 -0.38 13.48 -11.27
CA LEU A 62 -0.66 12.05 -11.13
C LEU A 62 0.55 11.23 -10.72
N LYS A 63 1.72 11.50 -11.32
CA LYS A 63 2.96 10.80 -10.99
C LYS A 63 3.32 11.04 -9.52
N GLN A 64 3.29 12.30 -9.08
CA GLN A 64 3.59 12.64 -7.69
C GLN A 64 2.57 12.06 -6.71
N PHE A 65 1.28 12.05 -7.08
CA PHE A 65 0.26 11.36 -6.28
C PHE A 65 0.55 9.86 -6.09
N LYS A 66 1.05 9.18 -7.13
CA LYS A 66 1.42 7.74 -7.04
C LYS A 66 2.66 7.51 -6.18
N GLU A 67 3.60 8.44 -6.16
CA GLU A 67 4.86 8.34 -5.41
C GLU A 67 4.71 8.78 -3.93
N LEU A 68 3.74 9.66 -3.63
CA LEU A 68 3.51 10.21 -2.29
C LEU A 68 2.36 9.50 -1.56
N GLU A 69 2.61 9.02 -0.34
CA GLU A 69 1.54 8.49 0.55
C GLU A 69 0.51 9.56 0.96
N LYS A 70 0.87 10.85 0.87
CA LYS A 70 0.01 12.00 1.20
C LYS A 70 0.13 13.05 0.09
N PRO A 71 -0.83 13.07 -0.84
CA PRO A 71 -0.82 14.03 -1.91
C PRO A 71 -1.31 15.38 -1.41
N ASP A 72 -0.52 16.41 -1.67
CA ASP A 72 -0.89 17.79 -1.41
C ASP A 72 -2.12 18.22 -2.24
N PHE A 73 -2.98 19.05 -1.67
CA PHE A 73 -4.24 19.52 -2.27
C PHE A 73 -4.04 20.17 -3.64
N GLU A 74 -2.84 20.71 -3.83
CA GLU A 74 -2.27 21.25 -5.04
C GLU A 74 -2.51 20.39 -6.29
N PHE A 75 -2.22 19.08 -6.23
CA PHE A 75 -2.30 18.19 -7.39
C PHE A 75 -3.74 17.84 -7.77
N LEU A 76 -4.58 17.67 -6.76
CA LEU A 76 -6.01 17.46 -6.94
C LEU A 76 -6.68 18.68 -7.60
N HIS A 77 -6.18 19.88 -7.31
CA HIS A 77 -6.72 21.11 -7.89
C HIS A 77 -6.61 21.14 -9.42
N VAL A 78 -5.45 20.74 -9.99
CA VAL A 78 -5.25 20.68 -11.45
C VAL A 78 -6.26 19.73 -12.10
N ALA A 79 -6.46 18.55 -11.50
CA ALA A 79 -7.39 17.55 -12.01
C ALA A 79 -8.84 18.02 -11.97
N LEU A 80 -9.23 18.74 -10.91
CA LEU A 80 -10.57 19.32 -10.77
C LEU A 80 -10.85 20.42 -11.80
N VAL A 81 -9.86 21.27 -12.09
CA VAL A 81 -9.97 22.30 -13.14
C VAL A 81 -10.28 21.66 -14.49
N ARG A 82 -9.55 20.62 -14.88
CA ARG A 82 -9.77 19.94 -16.18
C ARG A 82 -11.11 19.23 -16.32
N ARG A 83 -11.75 18.92 -15.19
CA ARG A 83 -13.02 18.17 -15.14
C ARG A 83 -14.20 19.05 -14.76
N GLN A 84 -14.01 20.37 -14.63
CA GLN A 84 -15.11 21.29 -14.41
C GLN A 84 -16.11 21.18 -15.59
N GLY A 85 -17.40 21.08 -15.26
CA GLY A 85 -18.47 20.84 -16.24
C GLY A 85 -18.60 19.37 -16.69
N GLN A 86 -17.77 18.45 -16.19
CA GLN A 86 -17.87 17.03 -16.53
C GLN A 86 -18.61 16.24 -15.44
N ARG A 87 -19.21 15.11 -15.83
CA ARG A 87 -19.90 14.20 -14.91
C ARG A 87 -18.90 13.27 -14.23
N LEU A 88 -18.90 13.30 -12.90
CA LEU A 88 -18.07 12.40 -12.09
C LEU A 88 -18.81 11.10 -11.78
N TYR A 89 -18.03 10.05 -11.56
CA TYR A 89 -18.52 8.70 -11.27
C TYR A 89 -17.76 8.12 -10.08
N SER A 90 -18.48 7.38 -9.25
CA SER A 90 -17.90 6.47 -8.26
C SER A 90 -18.27 5.07 -8.70
N ASN A 91 -17.28 4.30 -9.16
CA ASN A 91 -17.49 3.04 -9.86
C ASN A 91 -18.46 3.24 -11.05
N ILE A 92 -19.63 2.60 -11.00
CA ILE A 92 -20.69 2.72 -12.02
C ILE A 92 -21.76 3.78 -11.68
N LYS A 93 -21.73 4.37 -10.48
CA LYS A 93 -22.75 5.31 -10.03
C LYS A 93 -22.31 6.73 -10.33
N SER A 94 -23.12 7.45 -11.09
CA SER A 94 -22.86 8.87 -11.33
C SER A 94 -23.07 9.70 -10.07
N LEU A 95 -22.08 10.54 -9.77
CA LEU A 95 -22.08 11.48 -8.66
C LEU A 95 -22.78 12.79 -9.02
N GLY A 96 -22.67 13.22 -10.28
CA GLY A 96 -23.19 14.49 -10.79
C GLY A 96 -22.17 15.22 -11.63
N MET A 97 -22.58 16.33 -12.25
CA MET A 97 -21.70 17.24 -12.99
C MET A 97 -20.93 18.13 -12.01
N LEU A 98 -19.60 18.15 -12.11
CA LEU A 98 -18.74 18.99 -11.28
C LEU A 98 -18.92 20.45 -11.68
N LEU A 99 -19.41 21.28 -10.76
CA LEU A 99 -19.58 22.71 -10.97
C LEU A 99 -18.42 23.49 -10.36
N ASP A 100 -18.06 23.15 -9.12
CA ASP A 100 -17.05 23.86 -8.34
C ASP A 100 -16.52 22.98 -7.19
N TRP A 101 -15.53 23.47 -6.45
CA TRP A 101 -14.97 22.78 -5.29
C TRP A 101 -14.35 23.77 -4.29
N SER A 102 -14.24 23.34 -3.04
CA SER A 102 -13.48 24.05 -2.01
C SER A 102 -12.65 23.08 -1.17
N PHE A 103 -11.44 23.46 -0.83
CA PHE A 103 -10.59 22.68 0.05
C PHE A 103 -10.89 22.99 1.52
N THR A 104 -10.75 21.97 2.35
CA THR A 104 -10.85 22.04 3.81
C THR A 104 -9.53 21.55 4.41
N GLU A 105 -9.35 21.69 5.73
CA GLU A 105 -8.13 21.20 6.41
C GLU A 105 -7.85 19.71 6.16
N THR A 106 -8.89 18.90 5.92
CA THR A 106 -8.76 17.45 5.84
C THR A 106 -9.23 16.85 4.50
N GLY A 107 -9.62 17.65 3.52
CA GLY A 107 -10.22 17.13 2.29
C GLY A 107 -10.77 18.18 1.33
N VAL A 108 -11.73 17.78 0.51
CA VAL A 108 -12.35 18.62 -0.52
C VAL A 108 -13.88 18.49 -0.48
N ASN A 109 -14.56 19.61 -0.67
CA ASN A 109 -15.99 19.65 -0.92
C ASN A 109 -16.23 19.88 -2.41
N LEU A 110 -16.89 18.93 -3.07
CA LEU A 110 -17.27 19.05 -4.48
C LEU A 110 -18.70 19.56 -4.60
N ILE A 111 -18.91 20.60 -5.40
CA ILE A 111 -20.23 21.12 -5.74
C ILE A 111 -20.68 20.41 -7.02
N LEU A 112 -21.70 19.56 -6.89
CA LEU A 112 -22.18 18.68 -7.95
C LEU A 112 -23.62 19.02 -8.34
N TRP A 113 -23.94 18.82 -9.61
CA TRP A 113 -25.30 18.88 -10.15
C TRP A 113 -25.79 17.51 -10.63
N ASN A 114 -26.88 17.02 -10.03
CA ASN A 114 -27.52 15.75 -10.41
C ASN A 114 -29.02 15.88 -10.72
N GLY A 115 -29.48 17.10 -11.01
CA GLY A 115 -30.90 17.50 -11.03
C GLY A 115 -31.24 18.47 -9.89
N GLN A 116 -30.44 18.47 -8.82
CA GLN A 116 -30.40 19.50 -7.78
C GLN A 116 -28.94 19.85 -7.44
N TYR A 117 -28.74 21.00 -6.79
CA TYR A 117 -27.43 21.38 -6.25
C TYR A 117 -27.14 20.56 -4.99
N GLY A 118 -25.97 19.92 -4.96
CA GLY A 118 -25.50 19.20 -3.78
C GLY A 118 -24.00 19.41 -3.56
N ALA A 119 -23.61 19.64 -2.31
CA ALA A 119 -22.22 19.59 -1.89
C ALA A 119 -21.88 18.18 -1.38
N ARG A 120 -20.72 17.66 -1.77
CA ARG A 120 -20.23 16.35 -1.35
C ARG A 120 -18.83 16.48 -0.79
N ALA A 121 -18.69 16.21 0.50
CA ALA A 121 -17.40 16.09 1.16
C ALA A 121 -16.70 14.79 0.74
N ALA A 122 -15.38 14.88 0.52
CA ALA A 122 -14.53 13.77 0.14
C ALA A 122 -13.12 13.99 0.69
N THR A 123 -12.41 12.91 0.97
CA THR A 123 -10.95 12.96 1.13
C THR A 123 -10.28 13.21 -0.22
N THR A 124 -9.03 13.70 -0.19
CA THR A 124 -8.22 13.90 -1.41
C THR A 124 -8.09 12.60 -2.21
N THR A 125 -7.93 11.48 -1.52
CA THR A 125 -7.84 10.14 -2.11
C THR A 125 -9.12 9.74 -2.84
N GLU A 126 -10.28 9.88 -2.19
CA GLU A 126 -11.58 9.58 -2.82
C GLU A 126 -11.82 10.44 -4.05
N ALA A 127 -11.54 11.74 -3.97
CA ALA A 127 -11.69 12.64 -5.11
C ALA A 127 -10.77 12.24 -6.27
N MET A 128 -9.52 11.87 -6.01
CA MET A 128 -8.60 11.40 -7.05
C MET A 128 -9.10 10.11 -7.71
N HIS A 129 -9.70 9.18 -6.97
CA HIS A 129 -10.33 7.99 -7.59
C HIS A 129 -11.51 8.34 -8.51
N TRP A 130 -12.29 9.36 -8.18
CA TRP A 130 -13.42 9.79 -9.04
C TRP A 130 -12.95 10.50 -10.31
N LEU A 131 -11.83 11.22 -10.24
CA LEU A 131 -11.25 11.96 -11.36
C LEU A 131 -10.40 11.06 -12.26
N PHE A 132 -9.81 10.01 -11.68
CA PHE A 132 -8.93 9.06 -12.34
C PHE A 132 -9.35 7.63 -11.97
N PRO A 133 -10.35 7.07 -12.67
CA PRO A 133 -10.76 5.67 -12.45
C PRO A 133 -9.65 4.66 -12.78
N GLU A 134 -8.60 5.09 -13.49
CA GLU A 134 -7.36 4.33 -13.72
C GLU A 134 -6.44 4.26 -12.50
N ILE A 135 -6.68 5.05 -11.45
CA ILE A 135 -6.00 4.91 -10.16
C ILE A 135 -6.85 3.96 -9.31
N PRO A 136 -6.43 2.68 -9.14
CA PRO A 136 -7.21 1.73 -8.38
C PRO A 136 -7.32 2.17 -6.93
N HIS A 137 -8.53 2.11 -6.38
CA HIS A 137 -8.76 2.22 -4.95
C HIS A 137 -8.10 1.00 -4.29
N ILE A 138 -6.91 1.22 -3.73
CA ILE A 138 -6.14 0.17 -3.08
C ILE A 138 -6.76 -0.07 -1.72
N GLN A 139 -7.81 -0.89 -1.70
CA GLN A 139 -8.37 -1.43 -0.47
C GLN A 139 -7.57 -2.66 -0.10
N TYR A 140 -6.73 -2.52 0.92
CA TYR A 140 -5.99 -3.64 1.45
C TYR A 140 -6.95 -4.55 2.20
N ALA A 141 -6.76 -5.86 2.10
CA ALA A 141 -7.55 -6.80 2.88
C ALA A 141 -6.65 -7.92 3.41
N CYS A 142 -6.97 -8.42 4.60
CA CYS A 142 -6.27 -9.55 5.15
C CYS A 142 -6.55 -10.81 4.31
N THR A 143 -5.51 -11.49 3.87
CA THR A 143 -5.64 -12.75 3.10
C THR A 143 -6.12 -13.94 3.92
N LYS A 144 -6.16 -13.83 5.26
CA LYS A 144 -6.63 -14.90 6.15
C LYS A 144 -8.02 -14.67 6.71
N CYS A 145 -8.32 -13.45 7.16
CA CYS A 145 -9.59 -13.12 7.80
C CYS A 145 -10.45 -12.11 7.03
N PHE A 146 -9.98 -11.63 5.87
CA PHE A 146 -10.73 -10.78 4.94
C PHE A 146 -11.15 -9.40 5.48
N VAL A 147 -10.63 -9.00 6.65
CA VAL A 147 -10.82 -7.63 7.16
C VAL A 147 -10.17 -6.63 6.20
N GLU A 148 -10.89 -5.55 5.90
CA GLU A 148 -10.47 -4.51 4.96
C GLU A 148 -9.79 -3.33 5.70
N PHE A 149 -8.82 -2.69 5.04
CA PHE A 149 -8.00 -1.60 5.58
C PHE A 149 -7.83 -0.50 4.53
N GLY A 150 -7.85 0.75 4.99
CA GLY A 150 -7.65 1.92 4.13
C GLY A 150 -6.18 2.23 3.81
N ASN A 151 -5.22 1.57 4.48
CA ASN A 151 -3.80 1.78 4.23
C ASN A 151 -2.93 0.54 4.47
N LYS A 152 -1.76 0.50 3.80
CA LYS A 152 -0.78 -0.59 3.88
C LYS A 152 -0.31 -0.86 5.31
N LYS A 153 -0.06 0.18 6.09
CA LYS A 153 0.52 0.08 7.44
C LYS A 153 -0.43 -0.65 8.40
N GLU A 154 -1.72 -0.35 8.34
CA GLU A 154 -2.75 -1.02 9.14
C GLU A 154 -2.92 -2.48 8.76
N TRP A 155 -2.95 -2.78 7.47
CA TRP A 155 -3.02 -4.15 6.98
C TRP A 155 -1.79 -4.98 7.40
N ILE A 156 -0.57 -4.47 7.19
CA ILE A 156 0.66 -5.14 7.62
C ILE A 156 0.67 -5.36 9.12
N ARG A 157 0.30 -4.34 9.91
CA ARG A 157 0.22 -4.45 11.37
C ARG A 157 -0.76 -5.55 11.78
N HIS A 158 -1.96 -5.56 11.20
CA HIS A 158 -2.96 -6.57 11.48
C HIS A 158 -2.47 -7.98 11.14
N GLU A 159 -1.89 -8.21 9.95
CA GLU A 159 -1.37 -9.53 9.60
C GLU A 159 -0.18 -9.93 10.51
N ASN A 160 0.61 -8.96 10.97
CA ASN A 160 1.71 -9.19 11.92
C ASN A 160 1.26 -9.44 13.36
N THR A 161 0.07 -9.01 13.78
CA THR A 161 -0.44 -9.25 15.15
C THR A 161 -1.33 -10.47 15.22
N GLU A 162 -2.27 -10.60 14.29
CA GLU A 162 -3.33 -11.61 14.37
C GLU A 162 -2.97 -12.92 13.67
N HIS A 163 -2.01 -12.88 12.73
CA HIS A 163 -1.81 -13.96 11.77
C HIS A 163 -0.36 -14.42 11.63
N PHE A 164 0.52 -13.82 12.40
CA PHE A 164 1.94 -14.04 12.37
C PHE A 164 2.33 -14.95 13.53
N GLN A 165 2.81 -16.17 13.22
CA GLN A 165 3.43 -16.99 14.25
C GLN A 165 4.84 -16.47 14.48
N MET A 166 5.16 -16.23 15.75
CA MET A 166 6.51 -15.94 16.18
C MET A 166 7.45 -17.08 15.79
N GLN A 167 8.74 -16.75 15.70
CA GLN A 167 9.85 -17.69 15.53
C GLN A 167 9.63 -18.96 16.37
N ALA A 168 9.80 -20.11 15.73
CA ALA A 168 9.63 -21.41 16.36
C ALA A 168 10.94 -22.20 16.25
N TRP A 169 11.07 -23.26 17.04
CA TRP A 169 12.21 -24.16 16.97
C TRP A 169 11.71 -25.59 16.85
N ARG A 170 12.20 -26.33 15.86
CA ARG A 170 11.86 -27.75 15.68
C ARG A 170 12.99 -28.60 16.20
N CYS A 171 12.70 -29.51 17.13
CA CYS A 171 13.67 -30.51 17.52
C CYS A 171 14.14 -31.28 16.27
N PRO A 172 15.45 -31.34 16.01
CA PRO A 172 15.96 -32.03 14.83
C PRO A 172 15.72 -33.52 14.96
N LYS A 173 15.66 -34.21 13.81
CA LYS A 173 15.63 -35.67 13.78
C LYS A 173 16.92 -36.18 14.43
N ILE A 174 16.79 -37.00 15.46
CA ILE A 174 17.92 -37.51 16.21
C ILE A 174 18.73 -38.40 15.27
N LEU A 175 19.95 -37.98 14.96
CA LEU A 175 21.00 -38.90 14.52
C LEU A 175 21.62 -39.45 15.80
N ASP A 176 21.63 -40.77 15.91
CA ASP A 176 22.12 -41.54 17.05
C ASP A 176 23.42 -40.94 17.63
N LEU A 177 23.50 -40.78 18.96
CA LEU A 177 24.55 -40.04 19.68
C LEU A 177 25.95 -40.70 19.66
N ASN A 178 26.24 -41.58 18.71
CA ASN A 178 27.60 -42.04 18.43
C ASN A 178 28.34 -40.99 17.57
N PHE A 179 28.51 -39.79 18.13
CA PHE A 179 29.19 -38.68 17.49
C PHE A 179 30.71 -38.83 17.68
N CYS A 180 31.41 -39.31 16.66
CA CYS A 180 32.86 -39.10 16.53
C CYS A 180 33.11 -37.73 15.86
N PRO A 181 34.01 -36.87 16.38
CA PRO A 181 34.12 -35.47 15.95
C PRO A 181 34.65 -35.23 14.52
N ASP A 182 35.07 -36.27 13.80
CA ASP A 182 36.01 -36.10 12.68
C ASP A 182 35.40 -36.15 11.27
N ASP A 183 34.08 -36.40 11.09
CA ASP A 183 33.52 -36.45 9.72
C ASP A 183 32.01 -36.14 9.61
N PRO A 184 31.62 -34.89 9.26
CA PRO A 184 30.21 -34.47 9.16
C PRO A 184 29.45 -35.03 7.95
N ALA A 185 30.11 -35.76 7.04
CA ALA A 185 29.50 -36.24 5.78
C ALA A 185 28.90 -37.66 5.85
N LYS A 186 29.06 -38.39 6.96
CA LYS A 186 28.75 -39.83 7.04
C LYS A 186 27.54 -40.24 7.88
N ALA A 187 26.67 -39.29 8.25
CA ALA A 187 25.45 -39.59 9.01
C ALA A 187 24.23 -39.83 8.10
N LEU A 188 24.33 -40.75 7.13
CA LEU A 188 23.14 -41.27 6.45
C LEU A 188 23.15 -42.80 6.50
N SER A 189 22.06 -43.31 7.07
CA SER A 189 21.49 -44.66 6.89
C SER A 189 21.75 -45.67 8.01
N THR A 190 20.81 -45.73 8.97
CA THR A 190 20.31 -46.99 9.52
C THR A 190 18.80 -46.87 9.78
N ASN A 191 18.08 -47.85 9.25
CA ASN A 191 16.63 -48.01 9.37
C ASN A 191 16.23 -48.28 10.83
N SER A 192 15.66 -47.30 11.51
CA SER A 192 14.76 -47.55 12.64
C SER A 192 13.64 -46.50 12.61
N SER A 193 12.41 -46.99 12.48
CA SER A 193 11.21 -46.20 12.20
C SER A 193 10.54 -45.63 13.46
N GLU A 194 11.30 -45.30 14.51
CA GLU A 194 10.67 -45.05 15.82
C GLU A 194 11.02 -43.78 16.60
N ASN A 195 11.88 -42.84 16.14
CA ASN A 195 12.07 -41.59 16.91
C ASN A 195 12.36 -40.34 16.07
N GLU A 196 11.40 -39.93 15.24
CA GLU A 196 11.36 -38.53 14.79
C GLU A 196 10.71 -37.67 15.87
N CYS A 197 11.52 -37.07 16.77
CA CYS A 197 10.96 -36.17 17.78
C CYS A 197 10.18 -35.04 17.11
N ALA A 198 10.81 -34.30 16.18
CA ALA A 198 10.20 -33.27 15.32
C ALA A 198 9.30 -32.25 16.04
N ARG A 199 9.33 -32.17 17.38
CA ARG A 199 8.46 -31.32 18.17
C ARG A 199 8.83 -29.87 17.96
N CYS A 200 7.81 -29.03 17.78
CA CYS A 200 7.97 -27.59 17.64
C CYS A 200 7.80 -26.88 18.99
N PHE A 201 8.63 -25.88 19.23
CA PHE A 201 8.63 -25.05 20.43
C PHE A 201 8.53 -23.58 20.04
N ASP A 202 7.72 -22.82 20.76
CA ASP A 202 7.51 -21.38 20.62
C ASP A 202 8.60 -20.53 21.30
N ARG A 203 9.50 -21.17 22.07
CA ARG A 203 10.60 -20.49 22.76
C ARG A 203 11.89 -21.31 22.78
N LYS A 204 13.00 -20.59 22.64
CA LYS A 204 14.38 -21.12 22.70
C LYS A 204 14.65 -21.93 23.97
N ASP A 205 14.21 -21.42 25.13
CA ASP A 205 14.46 -22.04 26.43
C ASP A 205 13.70 -23.36 26.62
N LYS A 206 12.52 -23.50 26.00
CA LYS A 206 11.73 -24.73 26.01
C LYS A 206 12.39 -25.82 25.17
N LEU A 207 12.89 -25.47 23.97
CA LEU A 207 13.67 -26.42 23.16
C LEU A 207 14.97 -26.83 23.88
N GLN A 208 15.69 -25.88 24.49
CA GLN A 208 16.92 -26.18 25.24
C GLN A 208 16.65 -27.18 26.37
N LYS A 209 15.60 -26.97 27.17
CA LYS A 209 15.21 -27.91 28.23
C LYS A 209 14.87 -29.29 27.68
N HIS A 210 14.08 -29.33 26.60
CA HIS A 210 13.72 -30.58 25.94
C HIS A 210 14.94 -31.36 25.42
N LEU A 211 15.89 -30.69 24.76
CA LEU A 211 17.14 -31.30 24.28
C LEU A 211 17.99 -31.87 25.43
N CYS A 212 18.04 -31.18 26.57
CA CYS A 212 18.76 -31.66 27.75
C CYS A 212 18.05 -32.86 28.40
N SER A 213 16.72 -32.80 28.56
CA SER A 213 15.96 -33.77 29.36
C SER A 213 15.59 -35.04 28.60
N GLU A 214 15.19 -34.92 27.32
CA GLU A 214 14.69 -36.05 26.51
C GLU A 214 15.75 -36.60 25.56
N HIS A 215 16.79 -35.82 25.26
CA HIS A 215 17.84 -36.20 24.30
C HIS A 215 19.26 -36.16 24.89
N GLY A 216 19.42 -35.83 26.17
CA GLY A 216 20.70 -35.91 26.87
C GLY A 216 21.80 -34.99 26.32
N TYR A 217 21.45 -33.94 25.56
CA TYR A 217 22.44 -33.02 25.03
C TYR A 217 23.16 -32.27 26.18
N ARG A 218 24.50 -32.21 26.09
CA ARG A 218 25.31 -31.38 27.00
C ARG A 218 25.16 -29.91 26.63
N GLU A 219 25.17 -29.03 27.63
CA GLU A 219 24.91 -27.60 27.48
C GLU A 219 25.78 -26.91 26.41
N ALA A 220 27.02 -27.37 26.21
CA ALA A 220 27.93 -26.90 25.17
C ALA A 220 27.40 -27.14 23.74
N ASN A 221 26.68 -28.24 23.50
CA ASN A 221 26.17 -28.62 22.17
C ASN A 221 24.74 -28.11 21.94
N VAL A 222 23.97 -27.88 23.02
CA VAL A 222 22.58 -27.41 22.92
C VAL A 222 22.48 -26.06 22.23
N LYS A 223 23.38 -25.12 22.51
CA LYS A 223 23.32 -23.78 21.90
C LYS A 223 23.44 -23.82 20.38
N ALA A 224 24.36 -24.62 19.84
CA ALA A 224 24.55 -24.78 18.40
C ALA A 224 23.33 -25.45 17.76
N VAL A 225 22.82 -26.51 18.37
CA VAL A 225 21.63 -27.24 17.88
C VAL A 225 20.39 -26.36 17.89
N VAL A 226 20.14 -25.63 18.96
CA VAL A 226 18.99 -24.71 19.06
C VAL A 226 19.06 -23.62 18.00
N SER A 227 20.24 -23.06 17.73
CA SER A 227 20.41 -22.08 16.65
C SER A 227 20.19 -22.69 15.27
N ALA A 228 20.61 -23.94 15.03
CA ALA A 228 20.35 -24.66 13.77
C ALA A 228 18.91 -25.17 13.63
N SER A 229 18.18 -25.28 14.75
CA SER A 229 16.80 -25.78 14.84
C SER A 229 15.75 -24.68 14.72
N GLU A 230 16.20 -23.44 14.53
CA GLU A 230 15.34 -22.29 14.36
C GLU A 230 14.55 -22.42 13.07
N ILE A 231 13.24 -22.57 13.20
CA ILE A 231 12.32 -22.35 12.10
C ILE A 231 11.99 -20.86 12.09
N GLY A 232 12.29 -20.22 10.95
CA GLY A 232 11.87 -18.85 10.70
C GLY A 232 10.34 -18.67 10.87
N ARG A 233 9.92 -17.41 10.91
CA ARG A 233 8.52 -16.99 11.05
C ARG A 233 7.63 -17.77 10.07
N ASN A 234 6.58 -18.45 10.55
CA ASN A 234 5.69 -19.30 9.75
C ASN A 234 6.41 -20.36 8.85
N GLY A 235 7.59 -20.89 9.23
CA GLY A 235 8.29 -21.85 8.39
C GLY A 235 9.29 -21.26 7.40
N GLN A 236 9.41 -19.93 7.31
CA GLN A 236 10.17 -19.23 6.27
C GLN A 236 11.06 -18.10 6.83
N GLY A 237 12.12 -17.74 6.10
CA GLY A 237 13.03 -16.65 6.48
C GLY A 237 12.36 -15.28 6.45
N GLN A 238 12.89 -14.30 7.20
CA GLN A 238 12.28 -12.98 7.38
C GLN A 238 12.08 -12.18 6.07
N ASN A 239 12.95 -12.38 5.08
CA ASN A 239 12.84 -11.77 3.77
C ASN A 239 11.58 -12.25 3.01
N SER A 240 11.19 -13.51 3.21
CA SER A 240 10.03 -14.11 2.56
C SER A 240 8.69 -13.49 2.99
N TRP A 241 8.62 -12.97 4.23
CA TRP A 241 7.40 -12.32 4.73
C TRP A 241 7.22 -10.89 4.19
N THR A 242 8.31 -10.12 4.08
CA THR A 242 8.29 -8.81 3.41
C THR A 242 8.00 -8.96 1.92
N GLU A 243 8.66 -9.91 1.26
CA GLU A 243 8.41 -10.24 -0.15
C GLU A 243 6.94 -10.63 -0.39
N ARG A 244 6.31 -11.32 0.56
CA ARG A 244 4.88 -11.63 0.51
C ARG A 244 4.02 -10.37 0.55
N PHE A 245 4.28 -9.41 1.44
CA PHE A 245 3.51 -8.16 1.48
C PHE A 245 3.66 -7.36 0.19
N ASP A 246 4.88 -7.24 -0.34
CA ASP A 246 5.12 -6.52 -1.60
C ASP A 246 4.50 -7.24 -2.80
N HIS A 247 4.47 -8.58 -2.79
CA HIS A 247 3.77 -9.35 -3.82
C HIS A 247 2.25 -9.14 -3.76
N ILE A 248 1.65 -9.20 -2.57
CA ILE A 248 0.20 -9.02 -2.41
C ILE A 248 -0.20 -7.57 -2.72
N GLU A 249 0.61 -6.59 -2.34
CA GLU A 249 0.39 -5.18 -2.66
C GLU A 249 0.24 -4.94 -4.17
N LYS A 250 1.05 -5.63 -4.99
CA LYS A 250 0.92 -5.53 -6.46
C LYS A 250 -0.47 -5.94 -6.95
N HIS A 251 -1.14 -6.90 -6.30
CA HIS A 251 -2.51 -7.28 -6.65
C HIS A 251 -3.52 -6.20 -6.29
N PHE A 252 -3.37 -5.54 -5.14
CA PHE A 252 -4.23 -4.41 -4.77
C PHE A 252 -3.97 -3.19 -5.67
N GLN A 253 -2.71 -2.95 -6.07
CA GLN A 253 -2.31 -1.89 -6.99
C GLN A 253 -2.83 -2.07 -8.42
N ILE A 254 -3.27 -3.27 -8.81
CA ILE A 254 -3.96 -3.52 -10.09
C ILE A 254 -5.49 -3.64 -9.92
N GLY A 255 -6.01 -3.23 -8.76
CA GLY A 255 -7.44 -3.11 -8.48
C GLY A 255 -8.19 -4.42 -8.31
N ARG A 256 -7.48 -5.54 -8.13
CA ARG A 256 -8.16 -6.82 -7.87
C ARG A 256 -8.74 -6.78 -6.44
N LYS A 257 -9.82 -7.56 -6.18
CA LYS A 257 -10.32 -7.85 -4.82
C LYS A 257 -9.86 -9.20 -4.29
N ILE A 258 -9.66 -9.31 -2.98
CA ILE A 258 -9.05 -10.50 -2.35
C ILE A 258 -9.75 -11.82 -2.66
N GLY A 259 -11.06 -11.79 -2.85
CA GLY A 259 -11.84 -12.95 -3.27
C GLY A 259 -11.51 -13.48 -4.67
N ASP A 260 -10.88 -12.68 -5.53
CA ASP A 260 -10.61 -13.02 -6.93
C ASP A 260 -9.30 -13.83 -7.13
N TRP A 261 -8.39 -13.85 -6.14
CA TRP A 261 -7.12 -14.59 -6.23
C TRP A 261 -6.86 -15.56 -5.08
N LEU A 262 -7.77 -15.65 -4.11
CA LEU A 262 -7.75 -16.74 -3.16
C LEU A 262 -8.24 -17.99 -3.88
N LEU A 263 -7.29 -18.84 -4.28
CA LEU A 263 -7.59 -20.18 -4.78
C LEU A 263 -8.52 -20.89 -3.78
N PRO A 264 -9.61 -21.53 -4.22
CA PRO A 264 -10.57 -22.18 -3.34
C PRO A 264 -10.00 -23.30 -2.45
N ASP A 265 -8.78 -23.80 -2.69
CA ASP A 265 -8.16 -24.80 -1.82
C ASP A 265 -6.64 -24.70 -1.85
N GLY A 266 -6.06 -24.39 -0.69
CA GLY A 266 -4.61 -24.31 -0.51
C GLY A 266 -4.13 -24.43 0.93
N ASN A 267 -5.00 -24.85 1.85
CA ASN A 267 -4.56 -25.42 3.12
C ASN A 267 -3.90 -26.77 2.83
N LYS A 268 -2.63 -26.74 2.42
CA LYS A 268 -1.72 -27.87 2.59
C LYS A 268 -0.57 -27.38 3.45
N THR A 269 -0.77 -27.58 4.75
CA THR A 269 0.24 -27.97 5.74
C THR A 269 1.64 -28.20 5.17
N CYS A 270 2.63 -27.50 5.73
CA CYS A 270 3.98 -27.98 6.05
C CYS A 270 4.58 -27.12 7.17
#